data_AF-A0A8T0DN58-F1
#
_entry.id   AF-A0A8T0DN58-F1
#
_cell.length_a   1.000
_cell.length_b   1.000
_cell.length_c   1.000
_cell.angle_alpha   90.00
_cell.angle_beta   90.00
_cell.angle_gamma   90.00
#
_symmetry.space_group_name_H-M   'P 1'
#
loop_
_entity.id
_entity.type
_entity.pdbx_description
1 polymer ?
#
loop_
_entity_poly.entity_id
_entity_poly.type
_entity_poly.pdbx_seq_one_letter_code
_entity_poly.pdbx_strand_id
1 'polypeptide(L)'
;MHGHKVAFEAYGHEAMCPYWGNSHKRRSRMLNMLRRFPSLTSLKSIFLPKGYPQSVSPDYAEYQIWDTIQALASSVTGALAAQALLVGVGVGNVEATILSASLSWMLKDGSGMIGKIVFVGWQGSYLDCDCKRWRFLADILNDMALLMELASPSFPAYFTLIVCAANILKSVVSVAGGATRAAVTYHQARDNNVADVAAKDGSQVSGGRV
;
A
#
# COMPACT_ATOMS: atom_id res chain seq x y z
N MET A 1 -2.67 21.76 38.76
CA MET A 1 -2.13 21.93 37.39
C MET A 1 -3.10 21.33 36.38
N HIS A 2 -4.03 22.15 35.87
CA HIS A 2 -5.06 21.72 34.93
C HIS A 2 -4.45 21.58 33.53
N GLY A 3 -4.37 20.36 33.01
CA GLY A 3 -3.86 20.13 31.66
C GLY A 3 -4.73 20.84 30.62
N HIS A 4 -4.14 21.73 29.84
CA HIS A 4 -4.84 22.40 28.75
C HIS A 4 -5.16 21.41 27.62
N LYS A 5 -6.42 21.43 27.16
CA LYS A 5 -6.86 20.78 25.92
C LYS A 5 -6.41 21.67 24.77
N VAL A 6 -5.70 21.11 23.80
CA VAL A 6 -5.05 21.86 22.70
C VAL A 6 -5.87 21.77 21.41
N ALA A 7 -6.51 20.62 21.16
CA ALA A 7 -7.35 20.42 19.98
C ALA A 7 -8.41 19.36 20.24
N PHE A 8 -9.46 19.34 19.42
CA PHE A 8 -10.46 18.27 19.37
C PHE A 8 -10.46 17.68 17.98
N GLU A 9 -10.42 16.35 17.90
CA GLU A 9 -10.58 15.60 16.66
C GLU A 9 -11.85 14.77 16.80
N ALA A 10 -12.81 14.96 15.89
CA ALA A 10 -14.07 14.22 15.90
C ALA A 10 -13.91 12.92 15.12
N TYR A 11 -14.34 11.81 15.72
CA TYR A 11 -14.33 10.48 15.11
C TYR A 11 -15.75 9.92 15.14
N GLY A 12 -16.36 9.75 13.97
CA GLY A 12 -17.78 9.41 13.87
C GLY A 12 -18.73 10.42 14.51
N HIS A 13 -19.99 10.04 14.59
CA HIS A 13 -21.06 10.87 15.13
C HIS A 13 -21.01 11.07 16.67
N GLU A 14 -20.20 10.30 17.41
CA GLU A 14 -20.24 10.28 18.89
C GLU A 14 -18.89 10.45 19.62
N ALA A 15 -17.73 10.23 18.99
CA ALA A 15 -16.46 10.18 19.73
C ALA A 15 -15.57 11.41 19.48
N MET A 16 -15.61 12.36 20.42
CA MET A 16 -14.72 13.52 20.43
C MET A 16 -13.41 13.15 21.14
N CYS A 17 -12.29 13.15 20.41
CA CYS A 17 -10.97 12.83 20.94
C CYS A 17 -10.21 14.12 21.32
N PRO A 18 -10.14 14.50 22.61
CA PRO A 18 -9.39 15.69 23.02
C PRO A 18 -7.89 15.43 22.98
N TYR A 19 -7.13 16.31 22.35
CA TYR A 19 -5.67 16.34 22.39
C TYR A 19 -5.19 17.13 23.61
N TRP A 20 -4.34 16.53 24.43
CA TRP A 20 -3.83 17.15 25.67
C TRP A 20 -2.37 17.56 25.49
N GLY A 21 -2.04 18.81 25.83
CA GLY A 21 -0.66 19.32 25.73
C GLY A 21 0.29 18.80 26.82
N ASN A 22 -0.23 18.09 27.82
CA ASN A 22 0.55 17.70 29.00
C ASN A 22 1.09 16.25 28.89
N SER A 23 2.42 16.09 29.03
CA SER A 23 3.17 14.83 28.80
C SER A 23 2.64 13.64 29.61
N HIS A 24 2.24 13.87 30.86
CA HIS A 24 1.77 12.81 31.77
C HIS A 24 0.42 12.19 31.35
N LYS A 25 -0.52 13.02 30.84
CA LYS A 25 -1.83 12.54 30.31
C LYS A 25 -1.67 11.85 28.95
N ARG A 26 -0.65 12.22 28.17
CA ARG A 26 -0.31 11.58 26.90
C ARG A 26 0.20 10.14 27.13
N ARG A 27 1.08 9.96 28.11
CA ARG A 27 1.62 8.65 28.51
C ARG A 27 0.55 7.72 29.07
N SER A 28 -0.35 8.20 29.93
CA SER A 28 -1.43 7.37 30.47
C SER A 28 -2.43 6.93 29.39
N ARG A 29 -2.72 7.79 28.41
CA ARG A 29 -3.59 7.43 27.28
C ARG A 29 -2.95 6.41 26.34
N MET A 30 -1.65 6.54 26.03
CA MET A 30 -0.91 5.51 25.29
C MET A 30 -0.93 4.17 26.02
N LEU A 31 -0.70 4.16 27.33
CA LEU A 31 -0.74 2.94 28.15
C LEU A 31 -2.14 2.31 28.18
N ASN A 32 -3.20 3.11 28.21
CA ASN A 32 -4.58 2.61 28.14
C ASN A 32 -4.97 2.12 26.73
N MET A 33 -4.39 2.69 25.68
CA MET A 33 -4.57 2.23 24.30
C MET A 33 -3.87 0.87 24.08
N LEU A 34 -2.66 0.69 24.63
CA LEU A 34 -1.91 -0.57 24.59
C LEU A 34 -2.58 -1.69 25.41
N ARG A 35 -3.38 -1.37 26.42
CA ARG A 35 -4.09 -2.35 27.26
C ARG A 35 -5.40 -2.87 26.66
N ARG A 36 -5.84 -2.35 25.52
CA ARG A 36 -7.14 -2.67 24.93
C ARG A 36 -7.01 -3.83 23.94
N PHE A 37 -6.81 -5.04 24.44
CA PHE A 37 -6.94 -6.26 23.65
C PHE A 37 -8.42 -6.67 23.55
N PRO A 38 -8.99 -6.84 22.35
CA PRO A 38 -10.35 -7.35 22.21
C PRO A 38 -10.39 -8.85 22.54
N SER A 39 -11.44 -9.28 23.24
CA SER A 39 -11.75 -10.70 23.44
C SER A 39 -12.19 -11.36 22.12
N LEU A 40 -12.03 -12.69 22.04
CA LEU A 40 -12.17 -13.52 20.84
C LEU A 40 -13.55 -13.51 20.14
N THR A 41 -14.57 -12.82 20.66
CA THR A 41 -15.95 -12.81 20.13
C THR A 41 -16.13 -11.93 18.88
N SER A 42 -15.08 -11.62 18.13
CA SER A 42 -15.10 -10.45 17.25
C SER A 42 -14.27 -10.58 15.98
N LEU A 43 -14.21 -11.77 15.37
CA LEU A 43 -13.71 -11.94 14.00
C LEU A 43 -14.34 -10.92 13.03
N LYS A 44 -15.64 -10.62 13.20
CA LYS A 44 -16.32 -9.55 12.45
C LYS A 44 -15.79 -8.14 12.75
N SER A 45 -15.42 -7.78 13.98
CA SER A 45 -14.88 -6.44 14.27
C SER A 45 -13.37 -6.31 14.01
N ILE A 46 -12.68 -7.44 13.81
CA ILE A 46 -11.30 -7.50 13.35
C ILE A 46 -11.25 -7.24 11.84
N PHE A 47 -12.16 -7.83 11.06
CA PHE A 47 -12.18 -7.67 9.61
C PHE A 47 -13.07 -6.50 9.14
N LEU A 48 -14.24 -6.25 9.74
CA LEU A 48 -15.16 -5.20 9.29
C LEU A 48 -14.97 -3.89 10.07
N PRO A 49 -15.22 -2.72 9.45
CA PRO A 49 -15.23 -1.42 10.12
C PRO A 49 -16.29 -1.35 11.23
N LYS A 50 -16.05 -0.53 12.25
CA LYS A 50 -17.04 -0.31 13.32
C LYS A 50 -18.32 0.31 12.74
N GLY A 51 -19.48 -0.23 13.08
CA GLY A 51 -20.79 0.25 12.63
C GLY A 51 -21.30 -0.33 11.30
N TYR A 52 -20.63 -1.35 10.74
CA TYR A 52 -21.11 -2.07 9.56
C TYR A 52 -22.51 -2.67 9.81
N PRO A 53 -23.50 -2.53 8.89
CA PRO A 53 -23.39 -2.04 7.51
C PRO A 53 -23.68 -0.55 7.29
N GLN A 54 -24.11 0.20 8.31
CA GLN A 54 -24.53 1.61 8.14
C GLN A 54 -23.34 2.58 7.98
N SER A 55 -22.15 2.20 8.47
CA SER A 55 -20.95 3.06 8.46
C SER A 55 -20.12 3.02 7.18
N VAL A 56 -20.51 2.21 6.18
CA VAL A 56 -19.83 2.09 4.87
C VAL A 56 -20.84 2.11 3.73
N SER A 57 -20.37 2.31 2.49
CA SER A 57 -21.21 2.18 1.30
C SER A 57 -21.71 0.73 1.13
N PRO A 58 -22.93 0.52 0.59
CA PRO A 58 -23.49 -0.81 0.37
C PRO A 58 -22.59 -1.71 -0.51
N ASP A 59 -21.82 -1.09 -1.42
CA ASP A 59 -20.95 -1.79 -2.38
C ASP A 59 -19.61 -2.25 -1.77
N TYR A 60 -19.36 -1.98 -0.48
CA TYR A 60 -18.08 -2.26 0.18
C TYR A 60 -17.73 -3.75 0.18
N ALA A 61 -18.70 -4.63 0.45
CA ALA A 61 -18.43 -6.07 0.56
C ALA A 61 -18.04 -6.70 -0.78
N GLU A 62 -18.76 -6.35 -1.85
CA GLU A 62 -18.44 -6.83 -3.20
C GLU A 62 -17.08 -6.31 -3.67
N TYR A 63 -16.82 -5.01 -3.48
CA TYR A 63 -15.52 -4.41 -3.75
C TYR A 63 -14.38 -5.13 -3.04
N GLN A 64 -14.56 -5.46 -1.76
CA GLN A 64 -13.51 -6.06 -0.93
C GLN A 64 -13.17 -7.50 -1.38
N ILE A 65 -14.16 -8.28 -1.81
CA ILE A 65 -13.93 -9.63 -2.35
C ILE A 65 -13.06 -9.56 -3.61
N TRP A 66 -13.38 -8.63 -4.52
CA TRP A 66 -12.60 -8.49 -5.75
C TRP A 66 -11.19 -7.93 -5.50
N ASP A 67 -11.04 -6.92 -4.62
CA ASP A 67 -9.71 -6.35 -4.30
C ASP A 67 -8.81 -7.38 -3.60
N THR A 68 -9.37 -8.26 -2.76
CA THR A 68 -8.60 -9.33 -2.10
C THR A 68 -8.15 -10.43 -3.06
N ILE A 69 -9.02 -10.86 -3.99
CA ILE A 69 -8.65 -11.82 -5.05
C ILE A 69 -7.55 -11.23 -5.93
N GLN A 70 -7.72 -9.98 -6.37
CA GLN A 70 -6.73 -9.27 -7.18
C GLN A 70 -5.38 -9.18 -6.44
N ALA A 71 -5.40 -8.78 -5.16
CA ALA A 71 -4.19 -8.66 -4.37
C ALA A 71 -3.47 -10.00 -4.19
N LEU A 72 -4.21 -11.10 -3.98
CA LEU A 72 -3.64 -12.43 -3.86
C LEU A 72 -2.98 -12.88 -5.18
N ALA A 73 -3.64 -12.70 -6.31
CA ALA A 73 -3.09 -13.04 -7.62
C ALA A 73 -1.82 -12.21 -7.93
N SER A 74 -1.86 -10.91 -7.64
CA SER A 74 -0.70 -10.02 -7.79
C SER A 74 0.44 -10.42 -6.86
N SER A 75 0.16 -10.90 -5.65
CA SER A 75 1.18 -11.33 -4.69
C SER A 75 1.90 -12.61 -5.15
N VAL A 76 1.15 -13.61 -5.64
CA VAL A 76 1.73 -14.83 -6.22
C VAL A 76 2.62 -14.50 -7.41
N THR A 77 2.13 -13.66 -8.32
CA THR A 77 2.89 -13.25 -9.50
C THR A 77 4.12 -12.42 -9.12
N GLY A 78 3.98 -11.54 -8.12
CA GLY A 78 5.08 -10.78 -7.53
C GLY A 78 6.17 -11.67 -6.94
N ALA A 79 5.79 -12.77 -6.27
CA ALA A 79 6.75 -13.74 -5.73
C ALA A 79 7.53 -14.47 -6.85
N LEU A 80 6.84 -14.88 -7.92
CA LEU A 80 7.48 -15.50 -9.08
C LEU A 80 8.43 -14.53 -9.80
N ALA A 81 8.02 -13.28 -9.98
CA ALA A 81 8.86 -12.24 -10.57
C ALA A 81 10.10 -11.93 -9.69
N ALA A 82 9.93 -11.88 -8.37
CA ALA A 82 11.04 -11.71 -7.43
C ALA A 82 12.03 -12.89 -7.49
N GLN A 83 11.53 -14.13 -7.58
CA GLN A 83 12.39 -15.30 -7.78
C GLN A 83 13.17 -15.19 -9.10
N ALA A 84 12.50 -14.83 -10.19
CA ALA A 84 13.14 -14.65 -11.50
C ALA A 84 14.25 -13.60 -11.46
N LEU A 85 14.02 -12.48 -10.77
CA LEU A 85 15.04 -11.46 -10.53
C LEU A 85 16.25 -11.97 -9.76
N LEU A 86 16.05 -12.73 -8.69
CA LEU A 86 17.15 -13.30 -7.91
C LEU A 86 17.99 -14.22 -8.78
N VAL A 87 17.35 -15.08 -9.57
CA VAL A 87 18.04 -15.94 -10.54
C VAL A 87 18.80 -15.10 -11.58
N GLY A 88 18.18 -14.06 -12.14
CA GLY A 88 18.78 -13.20 -13.16
C GLY A 88 19.96 -12.35 -12.66
N VAL A 89 19.96 -11.97 -11.38
CA VAL A 89 21.10 -11.31 -10.70
C VAL A 89 22.25 -12.30 -10.44
N GLY A 90 22.02 -13.61 -10.62
CA GLY A 90 23.04 -14.64 -10.42
C GLY A 90 23.05 -15.24 -9.01
N VAL A 91 21.98 -15.05 -8.21
CA VAL A 91 21.85 -15.73 -6.92
C VAL A 91 21.80 -17.24 -7.18
N GLY A 92 22.81 -17.96 -6.67
CA GLY A 92 22.97 -19.41 -6.87
C GLY A 92 24.04 -19.79 -7.91
N ASN A 93 24.67 -18.84 -8.59
CA ASN A 93 25.81 -19.09 -9.48
C ASN A 93 27.14 -18.75 -8.77
N VAL A 94 28.11 -19.66 -8.81
CA VAL A 94 29.44 -19.51 -8.19
C VAL A 94 30.27 -18.41 -8.87
N GLU A 95 30.01 -18.14 -10.15
CA GLU A 95 30.71 -17.10 -10.92
C GLU A 95 30.11 -15.70 -10.72
N ALA A 96 28.90 -15.60 -10.16
CA ALA A 96 28.23 -14.32 -9.98
C ALA A 96 28.87 -13.50 -8.85
N THR A 97 29.29 -12.27 -9.18
CA THR A 97 29.94 -11.40 -8.21
C THR A 97 28.91 -10.57 -7.44
N ILE A 98 29.02 -10.55 -6.11
CA ILE A 98 28.16 -9.77 -5.20
C ILE A 98 28.13 -8.28 -5.60
N LEU A 99 29.25 -7.72 -6.06
CA LEU A 99 29.33 -6.33 -6.52
C LEU A 99 28.40 -6.05 -7.72
N SER A 100 28.38 -6.93 -8.72
CA SER A 100 27.54 -6.79 -9.91
C SER A 100 26.05 -6.88 -9.58
N ALA A 101 25.72 -7.77 -8.64
CA ALA A 101 24.39 -7.91 -8.09
C ALA A 101 23.94 -6.64 -7.37
N SER A 102 24.74 -6.17 -6.42
CA SER A 102 24.46 -4.95 -5.65
C SER A 102 24.31 -3.72 -6.56
N LEU A 103 25.16 -3.58 -7.59
CA LEU A 103 25.04 -2.47 -8.53
C LEU A 103 23.74 -2.54 -9.34
N SER A 104 23.33 -3.74 -9.77
CA SER A 104 22.06 -3.92 -10.48
C SER A 104 20.86 -3.58 -9.61
N TRP A 105 20.89 -3.95 -8.33
CA TRP A 105 19.87 -3.57 -7.34
C TRP A 105 19.82 -2.06 -7.12
N MET A 106 20.98 -1.42 -6.92
CA MET A 106 21.06 0.04 -6.76
C MET A 106 20.52 0.79 -7.99
N LEU A 107 20.87 0.34 -9.20
CA LEU A 107 20.37 0.94 -10.45
C LEU A 107 18.86 0.74 -10.61
N LYS A 108 18.37 -0.48 -10.32
CA LYS A 108 16.95 -0.79 -10.28
C LYS A 108 16.22 0.17 -9.35
N ASP A 109 16.63 0.24 -8.08
CA ASP A 109 15.94 1.02 -7.06
C ASP A 109 16.04 2.53 -7.34
N GLY A 110 17.22 3.00 -7.75
CA GLY A 110 17.45 4.39 -8.14
C GLY A 110 16.57 4.82 -9.31
N SER A 111 16.46 3.99 -10.36
CA SER A 111 15.59 4.28 -11.51
C SER A 111 14.11 4.35 -11.10
N GLY A 112 13.66 3.46 -10.23
CA GLY A 112 12.30 3.48 -9.68
C GLY A 112 12.01 4.77 -8.90
N MET A 113 12.95 5.22 -8.05
CA MET A 113 12.81 6.48 -7.31
C MET A 113 12.72 7.70 -8.24
N ILE A 114 13.60 7.77 -9.25
CA ILE A 114 13.57 8.85 -10.24
C ILE A 114 12.24 8.84 -11.00
N GLY A 115 11.80 7.68 -11.48
CA GLY A 115 10.51 7.52 -12.17
C GLY A 115 9.35 8.00 -11.32
N LYS A 116 9.37 7.70 -10.02
CA LYS A 116 8.35 8.14 -9.06
C LYS A 116 8.30 9.66 -8.93
N ILE A 117 9.45 10.30 -8.75
CA ILE A 117 9.56 11.76 -8.60
C ILE A 117 9.06 12.47 -9.86
N VAL A 118 9.51 12.01 -11.03
CA VAL A 118 9.09 12.57 -12.32
C VAL A 118 7.58 12.42 -12.52
N PHE A 119 7.03 11.24 -12.23
CA PHE A 119 5.60 10.98 -12.39
C PHE A 119 4.73 11.83 -11.45
N VAL A 120 5.12 11.95 -10.17
CA VAL A 120 4.42 12.82 -9.21
C VAL A 120 4.46 14.28 -9.66
N GLY A 121 5.63 14.77 -10.09
CA GLY A 121 5.77 16.15 -10.57
C GLY A 121 4.95 16.44 -11.84
N TRP A 122 4.76 15.44 -12.69
CA TRP A 122 3.99 15.59 -13.93
C TRP A 122 2.47 15.51 -13.72
N GLN A 123 2.00 14.50 -12.96
CA GLN A 123 0.58 14.13 -12.94
C GLN A 123 -0.02 13.98 -11.54
N GLY A 124 0.74 14.27 -10.48
CA GLY A 124 0.31 14.06 -9.10
C GLY A 124 -1.00 14.78 -8.73
N SER A 125 -1.28 15.95 -9.32
CA SER A 125 -2.45 16.78 -8.98
C SER A 125 -3.79 16.28 -9.52
N TYR A 126 -3.80 15.30 -10.44
CA TYR A 126 -5.03 14.83 -11.11
C TYR A 126 -5.32 13.35 -10.86
N LEU A 127 -4.57 12.69 -9.98
CA LEU A 127 -4.69 11.25 -9.71
C LEU A 127 -6.02 10.88 -9.02
N ASP A 128 -6.55 11.79 -8.20
CA ASP A 128 -7.80 11.64 -7.47
C ASP A 128 -9.05 11.92 -8.32
N CYS A 129 -8.94 12.80 -9.32
CA CYS A 129 -10.05 13.19 -10.21
C CYS A 129 -10.58 12.03 -11.06
N ASP A 130 -9.70 11.12 -11.49
CA ASP A 130 -10.00 10.04 -12.44
C ASP A 130 -9.64 8.65 -11.87
N CYS A 131 -10.05 8.38 -10.63
CA CYS A 131 -9.64 7.19 -9.87
C CYS A 131 -9.83 5.86 -10.62
N LYS A 132 -10.93 5.68 -11.33
CA LYS A 132 -11.21 4.44 -12.07
C LYS A 132 -10.23 4.22 -13.23
N ARG A 133 -9.88 5.28 -13.96
CA ARG A 133 -8.93 5.22 -15.08
C ARG A 133 -7.51 4.94 -14.58
N TRP A 134 -7.10 5.63 -13.52
CA TRP A 134 -5.80 5.43 -12.91
C TRP A 134 -5.64 4.05 -12.29
N ARG A 135 -6.70 3.49 -11.70
CA ARG A 135 -6.70 2.10 -11.22
C ARG A 135 -6.47 1.12 -12.36
N PHE A 136 -7.27 1.23 -13.42
CA PHE A 136 -7.16 0.35 -14.58
C PHE A 136 -5.78 0.44 -15.25
N LEU A 137 -5.26 1.66 -15.42
CA LEU A 137 -3.92 1.87 -15.94
C LEU A 137 -2.84 1.29 -15.01
N ALA A 138 -3.00 1.43 -13.69
CA ALA A 138 -2.06 0.87 -12.73
C ALA A 138 -2.03 -0.66 -12.79
N ASP A 139 -3.17 -1.33 -12.97
CA ASP A 139 -3.21 -2.79 -13.13
C ASP A 139 -2.47 -3.22 -14.42
N ILE A 140 -2.71 -2.55 -15.55
CA ILE A 140 -1.98 -2.84 -16.81
C ILE A 140 -0.47 -2.64 -16.64
N LEU A 141 -0.04 -1.51 -16.08
CA LEU A 141 1.38 -1.20 -15.90
C LEU A 141 2.06 -2.20 -14.93
N ASN A 142 1.33 -2.66 -13.91
CA ASN A 142 1.80 -3.65 -12.96
C ASN A 142 2.03 -5.00 -13.62
N ASP A 143 1.06 -5.48 -14.40
CA ASP A 143 1.16 -6.75 -15.11
C ASP A 143 2.31 -6.72 -16.14
N MET A 144 2.46 -5.61 -16.87
CA MET A 144 3.60 -5.39 -17.77
C MET A 144 4.93 -5.43 -17.03
N ALA A 145 5.03 -4.76 -15.87
CA ALA A 145 6.25 -4.74 -15.09
C ALA A 145 6.62 -6.14 -14.54
N LEU A 146 5.64 -6.88 -14.04
CA LEU A 146 5.82 -8.25 -13.57
C LEU A 146 6.23 -9.19 -14.71
N LEU A 147 5.64 -9.03 -15.89
CA LEU A 147 6.02 -9.79 -17.08
C LEU A 147 7.45 -9.46 -17.54
N MET A 148 7.86 -8.20 -17.50
CA MET A 148 9.24 -7.79 -17.78
C MET A 148 10.24 -8.42 -16.80
N GLU A 149 9.93 -8.41 -15.50
CA GLU A 149 10.77 -9.06 -14.49
C GLU A 149 10.83 -10.57 -14.68
N LEU A 150 9.71 -11.22 -14.99
CA LEU A 150 9.64 -12.66 -15.26
C LEU A 150 10.42 -13.06 -16.52
N ALA A 151 10.36 -12.22 -17.57
CA ALA A 151 11.08 -12.45 -18.82
C ALA A 151 12.57 -12.07 -18.73
N SER A 152 12.97 -11.22 -17.78
CA SER A 152 14.32 -10.68 -17.67
C SER A 152 15.45 -11.72 -17.67
N PRO A 153 15.33 -12.90 -17.04
CA PRO A 153 16.41 -13.90 -17.06
C PRO A 153 16.66 -14.50 -18.44
N SER A 154 15.69 -14.42 -19.36
CA SER A 154 15.84 -14.89 -20.74
C SER A 154 16.76 -13.98 -21.57
N PHE A 155 17.03 -12.76 -21.09
CA PHE A 155 17.83 -11.75 -21.79
C PHE A 155 18.98 -11.23 -20.91
N PRO A 156 19.99 -12.06 -20.59
CA PRO A 156 21.06 -11.70 -19.65
C PRO A 156 21.85 -10.44 -20.05
N ALA A 157 22.01 -10.18 -21.36
CA ALA A 157 22.72 -8.99 -21.86
C ALA A 157 21.99 -7.66 -21.57
N TYR A 158 20.65 -7.69 -21.48
CA TYR A 158 19.82 -6.49 -21.24
C TYR A 158 19.14 -6.52 -19.87
N PHE A 159 19.51 -7.47 -19.01
CA PHE A 159 18.86 -7.75 -17.73
C PHE A 159 18.66 -6.48 -16.90
N THR A 160 19.75 -5.74 -16.60
CA THR A 160 19.69 -4.54 -15.77
C THR A 160 18.77 -3.46 -16.37
N LEU A 161 18.77 -3.28 -17.70
CA LEU A 161 17.91 -2.29 -18.35
C LEU A 161 16.44 -2.66 -18.26
N ILE A 162 16.10 -3.94 -18.51
CA ILE A 162 14.73 -4.46 -18.42
C ILE A 162 14.21 -4.29 -16.99
N VAL A 163 15.03 -4.65 -15.99
CA VAL A 163 14.66 -4.57 -14.58
C VAL A 163 14.52 -3.13 -14.09
N CYS A 164 15.36 -2.21 -14.54
CA CYS A 164 15.20 -0.77 -14.29
C CYS A 164 13.89 -0.23 -14.89
N ALA A 165 13.61 -0.56 -16.15
CA ALA A 165 12.37 -0.15 -16.81
C ALA A 165 11.12 -0.70 -16.11
N ALA A 166 11.15 -1.98 -15.71
CA ALA A 166 10.09 -2.59 -14.92
C ALA A 166 9.90 -1.87 -13.57
N ASN A 167 10.98 -1.48 -12.90
CA ASN A 167 10.89 -0.78 -11.61
C ASN A 167 10.36 0.66 -11.74
N ILE A 168 10.61 1.33 -12.86
CA ILE A 168 9.98 2.62 -13.18
C ILE A 168 8.46 2.43 -13.33
N LEU A 169 8.01 1.40 -14.04
CA LEU A 169 6.58 1.10 -14.17
C LEU A 169 5.95 0.81 -12.80
N LYS A 170 6.57 -0.04 -11.98
CA LYS A 170 6.10 -0.30 -10.61
C LYS A 170 6.07 0.94 -9.74
N SER A 171 7.02 1.86 -9.91
CA SER A 171 7.03 3.08 -9.11
C SER A 171 5.88 4.04 -9.48
N VAL A 172 5.49 4.09 -10.75
CA VAL A 172 4.27 4.76 -11.23
C VAL A 172 3.02 4.10 -10.65
N VAL A 173 2.92 2.76 -10.74
CA VAL A 173 1.82 1.97 -10.17
C VAL A 173 1.67 2.22 -8.67
N SER A 174 2.78 2.24 -7.93
CA SER A 174 2.83 2.49 -6.50
C SER A 174 2.21 3.86 -6.14
N VAL A 175 2.50 4.91 -6.91
CA VAL A 175 1.93 6.24 -6.69
C VAL A 175 0.45 6.30 -7.08
N ALA A 176 0.11 5.85 -8.29
CA ALA A 176 -1.27 5.89 -8.78
C ALA A 176 -2.19 5.03 -7.91
N GLY A 177 -1.75 3.83 -7.53
CA GLY A 177 -2.47 2.93 -6.62
C GLY A 177 -2.64 3.52 -5.22
N GLY A 178 -1.61 4.18 -4.69
CA GLY A 178 -1.68 4.85 -3.39
C GLY A 178 -2.69 6.01 -3.38
N ALA A 179 -2.63 6.88 -4.40
CA ALA A 179 -3.53 8.03 -4.53
C ALA A 179 -4.99 7.60 -4.76
N THR A 180 -5.24 6.66 -5.67
CA THR A 180 -6.59 6.16 -5.96
C THR A 180 -7.18 5.40 -4.79
N ARG A 181 -6.38 4.61 -4.05
CA ARG A 181 -6.84 3.97 -2.81
C ARG A 181 -7.25 5.00 -1.77
N ALA A 182 -6.45 6.06 -1.58
CA ALA A 182 -6.80 7.12 -0.62
C ALA A 182 -8.16 7.78 -0.96
N ALA A 183 -8.41 8.07 -2.23
CA ALA A 183 -9.69 8.60 -2.68
C ALA A 183 -10.86 7.61 -2.50
N VAL A 184 -10.64 6.31 -2.78
CA VAL A 184 -11.66 5.26 -2.53
C VAL A 184 -11.96 5.11 -1.04
N THR A 185 -10.94 5.09 -0.18
CA THR A 185 -11.11 5.02 1.28
C THR A 185 -11.88 6.22 1.79
N TYR A 186 -11.61 7.42 1.26
CA TYR A 186 -12.37 8.62 1.60
C TYR A 186 -13.84 8.51 1.18
N HIS A 187 -14.11 7.99 -0.03
CA HIS A 187 -15.47 7.74 -0.51
C HIS A 187 -16.21 6.68 0.32
N GLN A 188 -15.52 5.64 0.78
CA GLN A 188 -16.11 4.55 1.58
C GLN A 188 -16.38 4.94 3.03
N ALA A 189 -15.66 5.94 3.56
CA ALA A 189 -15.85 6.45 4.91
C ALA A 189 -17.07 7.38 4.97
N ARG A 190 -18.19 6.89 5.54
CA ARG A 190 -19.44 7.67 5.67
C ARG A 190 -19.59 8.40 7.02
N ASP A 191 -18.79 8.06 8.02
CA ASP A 191 -18.93 8.58 9.38
C ASP A 191 -17.58 9.06 9.94
N ASN A 192 -16.86 9.92 9.21
CA ASN A 192 -15.52 10.44 9.60
C ASN A 192 -14.56 9.34 10.11
N ASN A 193 -14.69 8.13 9.56
CA ASN A 193 -14.03 6.90 9.99
C ASN A 193 -12.93 6.47 9.01
N VAL A 194 -12.35 7.41 8.26
CA VAL A 194 -11.34 7.19 7.22
C VAL A 194 -10.17 6.36 7.74
N ALA A 195 -9.72 6.60 8.98
CA ALA A 195 -8.63 5.85 9.60
C ALA A 195 -9.01 4.39 9.93
N ASP A 196 -10.26 4.10 10.34
CA ASP A 196 -10.73 2.72 10.53
C ASP A 196 -10.73 1.99 9.19
N VAL A 197 -11.35 2.62 8.18
CA VAL A 197 -11.53 2.02 6.86
C VAL A 197 -10.16 1.76 6.24
N ALA A 198 -9.22 2.71 6.31
CA ALA A 198 -7.85 2.54 5.84
C ALA A 198 -7.13 1.40 6.57
N ALA A 199 -7.25 1.31 7.90
CA ALA A 199 -6.58 0.28 8.68
C ALA A 199 -7.15 -1.12 8.40
N LYS A 200 -8.49 -1.23 8.25
CA LYS A 200 -9.16 -2.48 7.92
C LYS A 200 -8.84 -2.93 6.50
N ASP A 201 -8.94 -2.04 5.51
CA ASP A 201 -8.53 -2.31 4.13
C ASP A 201 -7.07 -2.78 4.06
N GLY A 202 -6.15 -2.04 4.71
CA GLY A 202 -4.74 -2.40 4.79
C GLY A 202 -4.49 -3.78 5.44
N SER A 203 -5.22 -4.12 6.51
CA SER A 203 -5.09 -5.42 7.19
C SER A 203 -5.59 -6.60 6.37
N GLN A 204 -6.61 -6.38 5.53
CA GLN A 204 -7.18 -7.39 4.65
C GLN A 204 -6.32 -7.63 3.41
N VAL A 205 -5.48 -6.66 3.05
CA VAL A 205 -4.66 -6.64 1.83
C VAL A 205 -3.16 -6.78 2.17
N SER A 206 -2.78 -7.12 3.41
CA SER A 206 -1.37 -7.21 3.86
C SER A 206 -0.55 -8.36 3.26
N GLY A 207 -1.01 -8.98 2.16
CA GLY A 207 -0.16 -9.73 1.25
C GLY A 207 0.51 -8.77 0.26
N GLY A 208 1.75 -8.38 0.55
CA GLY A 208 2.57 -7.39 -0.16
C GLY A 208 2.18 -7.07 -1.61
N ARG A 209 1.54 -5.91 -1.80
CA ARG A 209 1.66 -5.14 -3.05
C ARG A 209 3.02 -4.46 -3.00
N VAL A 210 4.01 -5.06 -3.68
CA VAL A 210 5.33 -4.48 -3.93
C VAL A 210 5.26 -3.69 -5.23
#